data_AF-A0A7V9Q0Q2-F1
#
_entry.id   AF-A0A7V9Q0Q2-F1
#
_cell.length_a   1.000
_cell.length_b   1.000
_cell.length_c   1.000
_cell.angle_alpha   90.00
_cell.angle_beta   90.00
_cell.angle_gamma   90.00
#
_symmetry.space_group_name_H-M   'P 1'
#
loop_
_entity.id
_entity.type
_entity.pdbx_description
1 polymer ?
#
loop_
_entity_poly.entity_id
_entity_poly.type
_entity_poly.pdbx_seq_one_letter_code
_entity_poly.pdbx_strand_id
1 'polypeptide(L)'
;MSPATAIALIALFFALGGSALAVGERMQGVSVAQQRCATGAVRGIAAVTGDPSAGIANIPGQFSSSKKLFRRSFNCTGRATQVRRIAQGVFEVRFVGNAAQSATASGASDTVAAVEPVGAGTFRVTVHPAGRDDDLDAGFV
;
A
#
# COMPACT_ATOMS: atom_id res chain seq x y z
N MET A 1 -2.52 -62.24 15.89
CA MET A 1 -2.48 -61.44 14.65
C MET A 1 -1.63 -62.20 13.65
N SER A 2 -2.16 -62.52 12.48
CA SER A 2 -1.40 -63.26 11.46
C SER A 2 -0.45 -62.29 10.73
N PRO A 3 0.67 -62.76 10.15
CA PRO A 3 1.57 -61.92 9.37
C PRO A 3 0.86 -61.17 8.23
N ALA A 4 -0.21 -61.77 7.69
CA ALA A 4 -1.05 -61.18 6.65
C ALA A 4 -1.81 -59.93 7.10
N THR A 5 -2.19 -59.84 8.39
CA THR A 5 -2.93 -58.66 8.89
C THR A 5 -2.02 -57.44 9.07
N ALA A 6 -0.73 -57.64 9.36
CA ALA A 6 0.23 -56.54 9.48
C ALA A 6 0.56 -55.90 8.12
N ILE A 7 0.70 -56.71 7.06
CA ILE A 7 1.00 -56.22 5.71
C ILE A 7 -0.20 -55.46 5.13
N ALA A 8 -1.43 -55.94 5.37
CA ALA A 8 -2.64 -55.28 4.92
C ALA A 8 -2.82 -53.88 5.54
N LEU A 9 -2.46 -53.70 6.80
CA LEU A 9 -2.53 -52.39 7.47
C LEU A 9 -1.50 -51.41 6.91
N ILE A 10 -0.27 -51.86 6.63
CA ILE A 10 0.76 -51.02 6.02
C ILE A 10 0.33 -50.57 4.61
N ALA A 11 -0.18 -51.48 3.80
CA ALA A 11 -0.71 -51.15 2.48
C ALA A 11 -1.87 -50.15 2.55
N LEU A 12 -2.75 -50.30 3.55
CA LEU A 12 -3.86 -49.37 3.80
C LEU A 12 -3.35 -47.96 4.18
N PHE A 13 -2.27 -47.85 4.96
CA PHE A 13 -1.63 -46.56 5.27
C PHE A 13 -0.98 -45.89 4.06
N PHE A 14 -0.38 -46.65 3.12
CA PHE A 14 0.15 -46.07 1.89
C PHE A 14 -0.95 -45.70 0.89
N ALA A 15 -2.03 -46.49 0.82
CA ALA A 15 -3.18 -46.21 -0.05
C ALA A 15 -4.03 -45.03 0.44
N LEU A 16 -4.19 -44.82 1.76
CA LEU A 16 -4.86 -43.65 2.32
C LEU A 16 -3.93 -42.46 2.58
N GLY A 17 -2.64 -42.68 2.83
CA GLY A 17 -1.67 -41.63 3.18
C GLY A 17 -1.07 -40.88 1.99
N GLY A 18 -1.26 -41.37 0.76
CA GLY A 18 -0.75 -40.72 -0.47
C GLY A 18 -1.52 -39.47 -0.90
N SER A 19 -2.71 -39.21 -0.34
CA SER A 19 -3.60 -38.13 -0.78
C SER A 19 -3.39 -36.80 -0.06
N ALA A 20 -2.49 -36.73 0.93
CA ALA A 20 -2.39 -35.56 1.82
C ALA A 20 -1.26 -34.57 1.49
N LEU A 21 -0.46 -34.78 0.43
CA LEU A 21 0.68 -33.91 0.11
C LEU A 21 0.69 -33.31 -1.31
N ALA A 22 -0.37 -33.48 -2.09
CA ALA A 22 -0.47 -32.88 -3.43
C ALA A 22 -1.67 -31.91 -3.59
N VAL A 23 -2.29 -31.52 -2.49
CA VAL A 23 -3.15 -30.34 -2.43
C VAL A 23 -2.46 -29.31 -1.55
N GLY A 24 -1.22 -28.99 -1.91
CA GLY A 24 -0.77 -27.60 -1.88
C GLY A 24 -1.54 -26.85 -2.96
N GLU A 25 -2.87 -26.82 -2.84
CA GLU A 25 -3.64 -25.67 -3.29
C GLU A 25 -2.83 -24.49 -2.79
N ARG A 26 -2.18 -23.78 -3.73
CA ARG A 26 -1.91 -22.37 -3.53
C ARG A 26 -3.24 -21.87 -2.99
N MET A 27 -3.27 -21.62 -1.69
CA MET A 27 -4.30 -20.82 -1.08
C MET A 27 -4.18 -19.48 -1.82
N GLN A 28 -4.85 -19.38 -2.97
CA GLN A 28 -5.44 -18.17 -3.52
C GLN A 28 -6.60 -17.77 -2.58
N GLY A 29 -6.38 -17.93 -1.28
CA GLY A 29 -7.29 -17.62 -0.20
C GLY A 29 -7.27 -16.11 -0.04
N VAL A 30 -8.41 -15.51 -0.32
CA VAL A 30 -8.79 -14.17 0.17
C VAL A 30 -7.91 -13.01 -0.32
N SER A 31 -7.16 -13.15 -1.44
CA SER A 31 -6.46 -11.98 -2.00
C SER A 31 -6.29 -12.01 -3.52
N VAL A 32 -7.25 -11.40 -4.21
CA VAL A 32 -6.94 -10.56 -5.39
C VAL A 32 -6.21 -9.26 -4.96
N ALA A 33 -5.78 -9.18 -3.70
CA ALA A 33 -4.88 -8.15 -3.22
C ALA A 33 -3.48 -8.45 -3.76
N GLN A 34 -3.17 -7.79 -4.88
CA GLN A 34 -1.84 -7.58 -5.43
C GLN A 34 -0.66 -8.01 -4.53
N GLN A 35 0.16 -8.93 -5.03
CA GLN A 35 1.35 -9.37 -4.33
C GLN A 35 2.25 -8.16 -4.02
N ARG A 36 2.50 -7.93 -2.73
CA ARG A 36 3.25 -6.76 -2.27
C ARG A 36 4.62 -6.75 -2.95
N CYS A 37 4.97 -5.61 -3.54
CA CYS A 37 6.29 -5.36 -4.12
C CYS A 37 6.66 -6.17 -5.36
N ALA A 38 5.69 -6.85 -5.99
CA ALA A 38 5.88 -7.44 -7.30
C ALA A 38 5.91 -6.36 -8.40
N THR A 39 6.40 -6.71 -9.59
CA THR A 39 6.24 -5.87 -10.78
C THR A 39 4.76 -5.68 -11.08
N GLY A 40 4.36 -4.45 -11.42
CA GLY A 40 2.95 -4.07 -11.62
C GLY A 40 2.17 -3.80 -10.34
N ALA A 41 2.80 -3.98 -9.16
CA ALA A 41 2.17 -3.73 -7.88
C ALA A 41 2.33 -2.26 -7.42
N VAL A 42 1.35 -1.72 -6.70
CA VAL A 42 1.50 -0.55 -5.81
C VAL A 42 2.70 -0.76 -4.88
N ARG A 43 3.73 0.07 -5.08
CA ARG A 43 5.02 -0.02 -4.38
C ARG A 43 5.05 0.74 -3.05
N GLY A 44 4.02 1.53 -2.74
CA GLY A 44 3.90 2.29 -1.51
C GLY A 44 2.50 2.86 -1.33
N ILE A 45 2.09 3.05 -0.07
CA ILE A 45 0.80 3.64 0.31
C ILE A 45 1.06 4.65 1.43
N ALA A 46 0.39 5.80 1.40
CA ALA A 46 0.37 6.75 2.49
C ALA A 46 -1.06 7.31 2.64
N ALA A 47 -1.74 6.99 3.74
CA ALA A 47 -2.96 7.69 4.13
C ALA A 47 -2.57 8.75 5.17
N VAL A 48 -2.35 9.97 4.68
CA VAL A 48 -1.93 11.11 5.51
C VAL A 48 -3.15 11.74 6.15
N THR A 49 -3.17 11.79 7.48
CA THR A 49 -4.26 12.41 8.26
C THR A 49 -3.79 13.60 9.07
N GLY A 50 -2.47 13.75 9.25
CA GLY A 50 -1.90 14.72 10.20
C GLY A 50 -1.96 14.25 11.63
N ASP A 51 -1.59 15.13 12.55
CA ASP A 51 -1.63 14.86 13.98
C ASP A 51 -3.08 14.69 14.45
N PRO A 52 -3.47 13.63 15.15
CA PRO A 52 -4.85 13.46 15.63
C PRO A 52 -5.33 14.60 16.54
N SER A 53 -4.42 15.29 17.22
CA SER A 53 -4.72 16.40 18.13
C SER A 53 -4.71 17.79 17.46
N ALA A 54 -4.09 17.92 16.29
CA ALA A 54 -3.88 19.21 15.62
C ALA A 54 -4.33 19.23 14.15
N GLY A 55 -4.70 18.08 13.58
CA GLY A 55 -5.10 17.92 12.19
C GLY A 55 -3.95 18.00 11.17
N ILE A 56 -4.34 17.90 9.89
CA ILE A 56 -3.42 17.86 8.74
C ILE A 56 -2.71 19.19 8.48
N ALA A 57 -3.30 20.31 8.90
CA ALA A 57 -2.71 21.63 8.75
C ALA A 57 -1.39 21.80 9.53
N ASN A 58 -1.18 20.98 10.57
CA ASN A 58 -0.01 21.03 11.46
C ASN A 58 1.09 20.02 11.10
N ILE A 59 1.05 19.44 9.91
CA ILE A 59 2.18 18.67 9.39
C ILE A 59 3.40 19.59 9.24
N PRO A 60 4.60 19.16 9.70
CA PRO A 60 5.80 20.00 9.66
C PRO A 60 6.24 20.31 8.22
N GLY A 61 6.95 21.43 8.06
CA GLY A 61 7.60 21.80 6.78
C GLY A 61 8.80 20.93 6.42
N GLN A 62 9.36 20.21 7.41
CA GLN A 62 10.42 19.23 7.20
C GLN A 62 9.83 17.83 7.08
N PHE A 63 10.48 16.95 6.32
CA PHE A 63 10.04 15.55 6.18
C PHE A 63 10.02 14.85 7.52
N SER A 64 8.85 14.29 7.86
CA SER A 64 8.65 13.50 9.07
C SER A 64 8.06 12.14 8.73
N SER A 65 8.59 11.11 9.38
CA SER A 65 8.05 9.74 9.35
C SER A 65 7.28 9.38 10.62
N SER A 66 6.86 10.39 11.39
CA SER A 66 6.13 10.15 12.63
C SER A 66 4.83 9.39 12.34
N LYS A 67 4.65 8.24 13.00
CA LYS A 67 3.51 7.35 12.76
C LYS A 67 2.16 8.05 12.96
N LYS A 68 2.07 9.03 13.87
CA LYS A 68 0.84 9.78 14.13
C LYS A 68 0.31 10.54 12.91
N LEU A 69 1.17 10.89 11.95
CA LEU A 69 0.79 11.63 10.75
C LEU A 69 0.09 10.75 9.71
N PHE A 70 0.15 9.42 9.88
CA PHE A 70 -0.35 8.45 8.93
C PHE A 70 -1.37 7.53 9.60
N ARG A 71 -2.56 7.42 9.02
CA ARG A 71 -3.51 6.35 9.39
C ARG A 71 -3.01 4.99 8.94
N ARG A 72 -2.37 4.94 7.76
CA ARG A 72 -1.67 3.76 7.24
C ARG A 72 -0.50 4.23 6.38
N SER A 73 0.61 3.50 6.45
CA SER A 73 1.72 3.68 5.52
C SER A 73 2.36 2.35 5.18
N PHE A 74 2.89 2.27 3.96
CA PHE A 74 3.59 1.11 3.45
C PHE A 74 4.61 1.57 2.40
N ASN A 75 5.77 0.92 2.39
CA ASN A 75 6.81 1.15 1.40
C ASN A 75 7.53 -0.17 1.13
N CYS A 76 7.61 -0.56 -0.14
CA CYS A 76 8.21 -1.83 -0.54
C CYS A 76 9.69 -1.98 -0.22
N THR A 77 10.39 -0.87 -0.01
CA THR A 77 11.80 -0.90 0.39
C THR A 77 12.00 -1.20 1.88
N GLY A 78 10.92 -1.28 2.66
CA GLY A 78 10.97 -1.35 4.12
C GLY A 78 11.45 -0.06 4.80
N ARG A 79 11.79 0.98 4.03
CA ARG A 79 12.24 2.27 4.55
C ARG A 79 11.06 3.20 4.84
N ALA A 80 11.34 4.29 5.54
CA ALA A 80 10.33 5.24 5.98
C ALA A 80 9.48 5.81 4.82
N THR A 81 8.18 5.92 5.07
CA THR A 81 7.30 6.86 4.38
C THR A 81 7.33 8.18 5.13
N GLN A 82 7.58 9.28 4.43
CA GLN A 82 7.72 10.60 5.00
C GLN A 82 6.69 11.54 4.40
N VAL A 83 6.25 12.52 5.18
CA VAL A 83 5.37 13.59 4.71
C VAL A 83 5.90 14.94 5.22
N ARG A 84 5.75 15.97 4.40
CA ARG A 84 5.90 17.37 4.79
C ARG A 84 4.82 18.23 4.17
N ARG A 85 4.57 19.39 4.76
CA ARG A 85 3.70 20.43 4.21
C ARG A 85 4.55 21.50 3.54
N ILE A 86 4.23 21.85 2.30
CA ILE A 86 4.95 22.89 1.54
C ILE A 86 4.19 24.21 1.61
N ALA A 87 2.87 24.15 1.46
CA ALA A 87 1.97 25.29 1.51
C ALA A 87 0.59 24.84 2.01
N GLN A 88 -0.37 25.76 2.07
CA GLN A 88 -1.76 25.40 2.35
C GLN A 88 -2.32 24.50 1.25
N GLY A 89 -2.84 23.35 1.64
CA GLY A 89 -3.33 22.34 0.69
C GLY A 89 -2.24 21.57 -0.08
N VAL A 90 -0.97 21.94 0.06
CA VAL A 90 0.14 21.32 -0.69
C VAL A 90 1.05 20.53 0.24
N PHE A 91 1.17 19.23 -0.02
CA PHE A 91 1.99 18.29 0.74
C PHE A 91 2.97 17.59 -0.18
N GLU A 92 4.09 17.15 0.37
CA GLU A 92 4.96 16.20 -0.31
C GLU A 92 5.04 14.91 0.50
N VAL A 93 4.81 13.80 -0.18
CA VAL A 93 4.93 12.45 0.36
C VAL A 93 6.12 11.77 -0.30
N ARG A 94 7.05 11.27 0.51
CA ARG A 94 8.26 10.59 0.04
C ARG A 94 8.28 9.15 0.52
N PHE A 95 8.47 8.22 -0.41
CA PHE A 95 8.74 6.82 -0.14
C PHE A 95 10.24 6.56 -0.28
N VAL A 96 10.98 6.55 0.84
CA VAL A 96 12.44 6.51 0.81
C VAL A 96 12.94 5.24 0.08
N GLY A 97 13.82 5.45 -0.90
CA GLY A 97 14.40 4.39 -1.74
C GLY A 97 13.45 3.80 -2.80
N ASN A 98 12.20 4.23 -2.86
CA ASN A 98 11.25 3.74 -3.85
C ASN A 98 11.34 4.59 -5.12
N ALA A 99 11.85 4.03 -6.22
CA ALA A 99 11.99 4.71 -7.49
C ALA A 99 10.70 4.70 -8.34
N ALA A 100 9.51 4.64 -7.73
CA ALA A 100 8.25 4.77 -8.45
C ALA A 100 8.15 6.17 -9.09
N GLN A 101 7.68 6.23 -10.34
CA GLN A 101 7.56 7.47 -11.11
C GLN A 101 6.12 8.00 -11.18
N SER A 102 5.14 7.20 -10.75
CA SER A 102 3.72 7.54 -10.86
C SER A 102 3.01 7.22 -9.55
N ALA A 103 1.98 8.00 -9.25
CA ALA A 103 1.10 7.81 -8.10
C ALA A 103 -0.31 8.28 -8.45
N THR A 104 -1.28 7.81 -7.67
CA THR A 104 -2.63 8.35 -7.64
C THR A 104 -2.89 8.89 -6.23
N ALA A 105 -3.65 9.97 -6.13
CA ALA A 105 -4.04 10.56 -4.86
C ALA A 105 -5.54 10.84 -4.85
N SER A 106 -6.11 10.82 -3.65
CA SER A 106 -7.50 11.19 -3.41
C SER A 106 -7.57 12.05 -2.16
N GLY A 107 -8.46 13.05 -2.16
CA GLY A 107 -8.81 13.79 -0.96
C GLY A 107 -9.71 12.97 -0.03
N ALA A 108 -9.92 13.46 1.19
CA ALA A 108 -10.92 12.93 2.11
C ALA A 108 -12.17 13.82 2.07
N SER A 109 -13.34 13.22 2.27
CA SER A 109 -14.63 13.94 2.21
C SER A 109 -14.81 14.70 0.88
N ASP A 110 -15.30 15.93 0.90
CA ASP A 110 -15.55 16.76 -0.28
C ASP A 110 -14.28 17.47 -0.77
N THR A 111 -13.16 16.74 -0.88
CA THR A 111 -11.92 17.28 -1.43
C THR A 111 -11.39 16.40 -2.56
N VAL A 112 -10.83 17.05 -3.57
CA VAL A 112 -10.11 16.40 -4.67
C VAL A 112 -8.61 16.55 -4.44
N ALA A 113 -7.82 15.61 -4.96
CA ALA A 113 -6.37 15.66 -4.86
C ALA A 113 -5.73 15.48 -6.24
N ALA A 114 -4.85 16.42 -6.60
CA ALA A 114 -3.91 16.27 -7.71
C ALA A 114 -2.59 15.73 -7.18
N VAL A 115 -1.88 14.96 -8.01
CA VAL A 115 -0.57 14.42 -7.67
C VAL A 115 0.40 14.52 -8.83
N GLU A 116 1.61 14.99 -8.55
CA GLU A 116 2.71 15.04 -9.51
C GLU A 116 3.99 14.43 -8.90
N PRO A 117 4.80 13.70 -9.69
CA PRO A 117 6.12 13.26 -9.25
C PRO A 117 7.09 14.45 -9.21
N VAL A 118 7.77 14.65 -8.09
CA VAL A 118 8.83 15.68 -7.95
C VAL A 118 10.24 15.09 -7.88
N GLY A 119 10.35 13.76 -7.98
CA GLY A 119 11.61 13.02 -8.07
C GLY A 119 11.94 12.19 -6.82
N ALA A 120 12.84 11.21 -6.99
CA ALA A 120 13.34 10.33 -5.93
C ALA A 120 12.25 9.67 -5.06
N GLY A 121 11.14 9.23 -5.66
CA GLY A 121 10.01 8.62 -4.93
C GLY A 121 9.20 9.61 -4.10
N THR A 122 9.34 10.91 -4.38
CA THR A 122 8.58 12.00 -3.78
C THR A 122 7.49 12.45 -4.74
N PHE A 123 6.29 12.61 -4.21
CA PHE A 123 5.12 13.07 -4.92
C PHE A 123 4.56 14.30 -4.22
N ARG A 124 4.32 15.37 -4.98
CA ARG A 124 3.58 16.54 -4.49
C ARG A 124 2.10 16.26 -4.66
N VAL A 125 1.36 16.44 -3.58
CA VAL A 125 -0.09 16.25 -3.51
C VAL A 125 -0.72 17.59 -3.18
N THR A 126 -1.59 18.05 -4.06
CA THR A 126 -2.35 19.29 -3.86
C THR A 126 -3.81 18.94 -3.64
N VAL A 127 -4.40 19.43 -2.55
CA VAL A 127 -5.77 19.14 -2.13
C VAL A 127 -6.63 20.40 -2.24
N HIS A 128 -7.76 20.31 -2.94
CA HIS A 128 -8.71 21.40 -3.14
C HIS A 128 -10.13 20.95 -2.73
N PRO A 129 -10.99 21.87 -2.27
CA PRO A 129 -12.41 21.57 -2.08
C PRO A 129 -13.07 21.14 -3.40
N ALA A 130 -13.89 20.09 -3.35
CA ALA A 130 -14.67 19.66 -4.50
C ALA A 130 -15.68 20.75 -4.89
N GLY A 131 -15.85 21.00 -6.19
CA GLY A 131 -16.78 22.02 -6.71
C GLY A 131 -16.27 23.46 -6.60
N ARG A 132 -15.05 23.68 -6.08
CA ARG A 132 -14.30 24.90 -6.34
C ARG A 132 -13.45 24.65 -7.59
N ASP A 133 -14.12 24.61 -8.74
CA ASP A 133 -13.44 24.73 -10.02
C ASP A 133 -12.92 26.16 -10.09
N ASP A 134 -11.62 26.34 -9.87
CA ASP A 134 -10.94 27.49 -10.47
C ASP A 134 -10.88 27.11 -11.96
N ASP A 135 -11.78 27.68 -12.79
CA ASP A 135 -12.06 27.43 -14.23
C ASP A 135 -10.85 27.35 -15.18
N LEU A 136 -9.88 26.48 -14.90
CA LEU A 136 -8.73 26.21 -15.72
C LEU A 136 -8.76 24.73 -16.04
N ASP A 137 -9.59 24.38 -17.03
CA ASP A 137 -9.37 23.23 -17.90
C ASP A 137 -8.00 23.39 -18.57
N ALA A 138 -6.93 23.11 -17.83
CA ALA A 138 -5.61 23.01 -18.39
C ALA A 138 -5.61 21.73 -19.24
N GLY A 139 -5.48 21.88 -20.55
CA GLY A 139 -5.35 20.74 -21.46
C GLY A 139 -4.26 19.80 -20.99
N PHE A 140 -4.44 18.49 -21.21
CA PHE A 140 -3.41 17.49 -20.94
C PHE A 140 -2.17 17.84 -21.77
N VAL A 141 -1.12 18.37 -21.11
CA VAL A 141 0.21 18.61 -21.69
C VAL A 141 1.17 17.49 -21.36
#